data_AF-A0A1F8DZU6-F1
#
_entry.id   AF-A0A1F8DZU6-F1
#
_cell.length_a   1.000
_cell.length_b   1.000
_cell.length_c   1.000
_cell.angle_alpha   90.00
_cell.angle_beta   90.00
_cell.angle_gamma   90.00
#
_symmetry.space_group_name_H-M   'P 1'
#
loop_
_entity.id
_entity.type
_entity.pdbx_description
1 polymer ?
#
loop_
_entity_poly.entity_id
_entity_poly.type
_entity_poly.pdbx_seq_one_letter_code
_entity_poly.pdbx_strand_id
1 'polypeptide(L)'
;MKKITLASVAATALAMPVLGFAVAELPPARDTGGTGVEPIIRILNTVGNWMFGILIAAAAIYILLAAFKFLTASGDSKKIDEAKHMLTYALVAIVVGALTKGIIAIAQAIAAGSGI
;
A
#
# COMPACT_ATOMS: atom_id res chain seq x y z
N MET A 1 -35.09 33.33 44.41
CA MET A 1 -35.34 33.13 42.97
C MET A 1 -33.99 32.92 42.29
N LYS A 2 -33.78 31.72 41.76
CA LYS A 2 -32.48 31.11 41.45
C LYS A 2 -31.83 31.73 40.22
N LYS A 3 -30.71 32.42 40.40
CA LYS A 3 -29.81 32.84 39.33
C LYS A 3 -28.90 31.66 38.99
N ILE A 4 -29.36 30.76 38.12
CA ILE A 4 -28.48 29.76 37.50
C ILE A 4 -28.17 30.30 36.11
N THR A 5 -27.16 31.17 36.14
CA THR A 5 -26.43 31.77 35.03
C THR A 5 -25.91 30.68 34.09
N LEU A 6 -26.13 30.85 32.78
CA LEU A 6 -25.18 30.78 31.65
C LEU A 6 -24.18 29.62 31.51
N ALA A 7 -23.86 28.86 32.56
CA ALA A 7 -23.04 27.65 32.57
C ALA A 7 -23.81 26.39 32.15
N SER A 8 -25.15 26.44 32.06
CA SER A 8 -25.97 25.32 31.59
C SER A 8 -26.04 25.19 30.07
N VAL A 9 -25.72 26.25 29.31
CA VAL A 9 -25.75 26.22 27.83
C VAL A 9 -24.37 25.88 27.26
N ALA A 10 -23.29 26.24 27.96
CA ALA A 10 -21.93 25.87 27.57
C ALA A 10 -21.63 24.37 27.77
N ALA A 11 -22.34 23.69 28.67
CA ALA A 11 -22.20 22.24 28.88
C ALA A 11 -22.88 21.39 27.79
N THR A 12 -23.82 21.96 27.02
CA THR A 12 -24.45 21.26 25.89
C THR A 12 -23.69 21.50 24.57
N ALA A 13 -23.00 22.62 24.42
CA ALA A 13 -22.15 22.90 23.26
C ALA A 13 -20.82 22.11 23.25
N LEU A 14 -20.36 21.64 24.41
CA LEU A 14 -19.15 20.82 24.52
C LEU A 14 -19.40 19.31 24.29
N ALA A 15 -20.66 18.89 24.10
CA ALA A 15 -20.97 17.51 23.70
C ALA A 15 -20.99 17.31 22.17
N MET A 16 -20.95 18.39 21.38
CA MET A 16 -21.00 18.34 19.90
C MET A 16 -19.64 18.29 19.15
N PRO A 17 -18.51 17.95 19.79
CA PRO A 17 -17.36 17.43 19.04
C PRO A 17 -16.94 16.01 19.47
N VAL A 18 -17.80 15.25 20.15
CA VAL A 18 -17.52 13.83 20.45
C VAL A 18 -18.19 12.87 19.46
N LEU A 19 -19.11 13.35 18.62
CA LEU A 19 -19.62 12.57 17.47
C LEU A 19 -18.66 12.57 16.27
N GLY A 20 -17.69 13.48 16.22
CA GLY A 20 -16.68 13.52 15.16
C GLY A 20 -15.57 12.46 15.28
N PHE A 21 -15.37 11.91 16.48
CA PHE A 21 -14.38 10.84 16.74
C PHE A 21 -15.02 9.46 16.98
N ALA A 22 -16.34 9.37 16.87
CA ALA A 22 -17.08 8.11 16.88
C ALA A 22 -17.87 7.97 15.57
N VAL A 23 -17.20 8.21 14.43
CA VAL A 23 -17.54 7.42 13.26
C VAL A 23 -17.20 6.00 13.66
N ALA A 24 -18.22 5.20 13.93
CA ALA A 24 -18.11 3.77 13.77
C ALA A 24 -17.67 3.59 12.32
N GLU A 25 -16.36 3.49 12.10
CA GLU A 25 -15.83 2.86 10.91
C GLU A 25 -16.42 1.46 11.03
N LEU A 26 -17.52 1.23 10.31
CA LEU A 26 -18.05 -0.10 10.12
C LEU A 26 -16.81 -0.89 9.71
N PRO A 27 -16.36 -1.87 10.53
CA PRO A 27 -15.24 -2.70 10.12
C PRO A 27 -15.58 -3.15 8.71
N PRO A 28 -14.67 -2.99 7.72
CA PRO A 28 -14.97 -3.30 6.33
C PRO A 28 -15.66 -4.64 6.35
N ALA A 29 -16.90 -4.65 5.83
CA ALA A 29 -17.85 -5.74 6.03
C ALA A 29 -17.07 -7.04 6.05
N ARG A 30 -17.03 -7.72 7.21
CA ARG A 30 -16.41 -9.04 7.25
C ARG A 30 -17.19 -9.83 6.24
N ASP A 31 -16.61 -10.08 5.07
CA ASP A 31 -17.16 -10.98 4.07
C ASP A 31 -17.48 -12.26 4.83
N THR A 32 -18.78 -12.41 5.11
CA THR A 32 -19.32 -13.53 5.85
C THR A 32 -19.13 -14.71 4.94
N GLY A 33 -18.05 -15.46 5.17
CA GLY A 33 -17.76 -16.77 4.61
C GLY A 33 -18.43 -17.01 3.27
N GLY A 34 -17.91 -16.38 2.22
CA GLY A 34 -18.32 -16.67 0.86
C GLY A 34 -18.18 -18.16 0.60
N THR A 35 -19.30 -18.84 0.35
CA THR A 35 -19.31 -20.24 -0.08
C THR A 35 -18.86 -20.26 -1.54
N GLY A 36 -17.54 -20.25 -1.77
CA GLY A 36 -16.94 -20.17 -3.11
C GLY A 36 -15.44 -19.83 -3.09
N VAL A 37 -14.90 -19.46 -4.25
CA VAL A 37 -13.46 -19.21 -4.51
C VAL A 37 -12.92 -17.91 -3.84
N GLU A 38 -13.79 -17.11 -3.22
CA GLU A 38 -13.47 -15.78 -2.68
C GLU A 38 -12.44 -15.77 -1.53
N PRO A 39 -12.46 -16.71 -0.55
CA PRO A 39 -11.42 -16.76 0.48
C PRO A 39 -10.04 -17.04 -0.11
N ILE A 40 -9.98 -17.83 -1.19
CA ILE A 40 -8.72 -18.15 -1.90
C ILE A 40 -8.17 -16.90 -2.57
N ILE A 41 -9.03 -16.11 -3.22
CA ILE A 41 -8.65 -14.84 -3.85
C ILE A 41 -8.14 -13.84 -2.81
N ARG A 42 -8.76 -13.77 -1.62
CA ARG A 42 -8.27 -12.89 -0.55
C ARG A 42 -6.88 -13.26 -0.06
N ILE A 43 -6.63 -14.56 0.14
CA ILE A 43 -5.32 -15.05 0.57
C ILE A 43 -4.28 -14.73 -0.51
N LEU A 44 -4.60 -15.00 -1.79
CA LEU A 44 -3.72 -14.68 -2.91
C LEU A 44 -3.39 -13.18 -2.99
N ASN A 45 -4.39 -12.30 -2.83
CA ASN A 45 -4.17 -10.86 -2.83
C ASN A 45 -3.30 -10.41 -1.65
N THR A 46 -3.53 -10.98 -0.47
CA THR A 46 -2.75 -10.67 0.74
C THR A 46 -1.29 -11.08 0.56
N VAL A 47 -1.05 -12.33 0.13
CA VAL A 47 0.29 -12.87 -0.11
C VAL A 47 0.98 -12.10 -1.23
N GLY A 48 0.30 -11.85 -2.35
CA GLY A 48 0.84 -11.10 -3.47
C GLY A 48 1.23 -9.67 -3.10
N ASN A 49 0.45 -8.99 -2.27
CA ASN A 49 0.78 -7.64 -1.81
C ASN A 49 2.02 -7.63 -0.91
N TRP A 50 2.13 -8.63 -0.02
CA TRP A 50 3.30 -8.81 0.83
C TRP A 50 4.56 -9.12 0.02
N MET A 51 4.47 -10.04 -0.95
CA MET A 51 5.56 -10.37 -1.86
C MET A 51 6.02 -9.16 -2.67
N PHE A 52 5.08 -8.35 -3.16
CA PHE A 52 5.42 -7.11 -3.86
C PHE A 52 6.13 -6.11 -2.92
N GLY A 53 5.68 -5.97 -1.68
CA GLY A 53 6.34 -5.14 -0.68
C GLY A 53 7.80 -5.58 -0.43
N ILE A 54 8.03 -6.88 -0.28
CA ILE A 54 9.39 -7.45 -0.14
C ILE A 54 10.23 -7.19 -1.38
N LEU A 55 9.66 -7.32 -2.58
CA LEU A 55 10.35 -7.05 -3.84
C LEU A 55 10.81 -5.59 -3.91
N ILE A 56 9.96 -4.64 -3.57
CA ILE A 56 10.32 -3.21 -3.55
C ILE A 56 11.42 -2.93 -2.51
N ALA A 57 11.31 -3.53 -1.32
CA ALA A 57 12.35 -3.39 -0.29
C ALA A 57 13.70 -3.95 -0.77
N ALA A 58 13.71 -5.13 -1.39
CA ALA A 58 14.90 -5.72 -1.96
C ALA A 58 15.47 -4.84 -3.09
N ALA A 59 14.63 -4.35 -4.01
CA ALA A 59 15.06 -3.48 -5.09
C ALA A 59 15.72 -2.20 -4.56
N ALA A 60 15.17 -1.58 -3.51
CA ALA A 60 15.77 -0.41 -2.87
C ALA A 60 17.19 -0.69 -2.33
N ILE A 61 17.39 -1.87 -1.70
CA ILE A 61 18.73 -2.30 -1.23
C ILE A 61 19.69 -2.44 -2.42
N TYR A 62 19.27 -3.08 -3.51
CA TYR A 62 20.12 -3.25 -4.70
C TYR A 62 20.46 -1.92 -5.38
N ILE A 63 19.54 -0.96 -5.39
CA ILE A 63 19.80 0.39 -5.90
C ILE A 63 20.86 1.10 -5.05
N LEU A 64 20.78 0.99 -3.72
CA LEU A 64 21.79 1.53 -2.81
C LEU A 64 23.16 0.88 -3.04
N LEU A 65 23.22 -0.45 -3.16
CA LEU A 65 24.46 -1.17 -3.45
C LEU A 65 25.07 -0.75 -4.80
N ALA A 66 24.22 -0.57 -5.82
CA ALA A 66 24.66 -0.05 -7.11
C ALA A 66 25.24 1.37 -6.98
N ALA A 67 24.59 2.24 -6.19
CA ALA A 67 25.07 3.60 -5.95
C ALA A 67 26.45 3.62 -5.25
N PHE A 68 26.65 2.79 -4.22
CA PHE A 68 27.96 2.65 -3.58
C PHE A 68 29.03 2.10 -4.53
N LYS A 69 28.65 1.17 -5.40
CA LYS A 69 29.56 0.63 -6.43
C LYS A 69 29.96 1.67 -7.46
N PHE A 70 29.02 2.54 -7.86
CA PHE A 70 29.32 3.70 -8.70
C PHE A 70 30.28 4.67 -8.02
N LEU A 71 30.03 5.02 -6.75
CA LEU A 71 30.89 5.93 -5.98
C LEU A 71 32.32 5.40 -5.81
N THR A 72 32.47 4.09 -5.60
CA THR A 72 33.76 3.44 -5.36
C THR A 72 34.44 2.93 -6.63
N ALA A 73 33.87 3.19 -7.81
CA ALA A 73 34.41 2.72 -9.08
C ALA A 73 35.72 3.44 -9.46
N SER A 74 35.94 4.67 -8.99
CA SER A 74 37.17 5.45 -9.24
C SER A 74 37.59 5.52 -10.73
N GLY A 75 36.62 5.51 -11.65
CA GLY A 75 36.88 5.54 -13.10
C GLY A 75 37.15 4.18 -13.75
N ASP A 76 37.15 3.08 -12.99
CA ASP A 76 37.22 1.73 -13.53
C ASP A 76 35.94 1.41 -14.33
N SER A 77 36.10 1.29 -15.65
CA SER A 77 34.99 1.03 -16.58
C SER A 77 34.24 -0.25 -16.25
N LYS A 78 34.92 -1.29 -15.74
CA LYS A 78 34.28 -2.56 -15.39
C LYS A 78 33.35 -2.41 -14.19
N LYS A 79 33.79 -1.68 -13.15
CA LYS A 79 32.97 -1.45 -11.95
C LYS A 79 31.75 -0.57 -12.24
N ILE A 80 31.93 0.43 -13.11
CA ILE A 80 30.83 1.28 -13.58
C ILE A 80 29.79 0.45 -14.32
N ASP A 81 30.24 -0.43 -15.22
CA ASP A 81 29.34 -1.28 -16.00
C ASP A 81 28.57 -2.27 -15.12
N GLU A 82 29.25 -2.90 -14.17
CA GLU A 82 28.59 -3.77 -13.19
C GLU A 82 27.56 -3.01 -12.33
N ALA A 83 27.84 -1.76 -11.95
CA ALA A 83 26.90 -0.92 -11.21
C ALA A 83 25.68 -0.53 -12.06
N LYS A 84 25.87 -0.21 -13.35
CA LYS A 84 24.78 0.02 -14.31
C LYS A 84 23.89 -1.20 -14.45
N HIS A 85 24.48 -2.38 -14.60
CA HIS A 85 23.73 -3.63 -14.70
C HIS A 85 22.90 -3.89 -13.45
N MET A 86 23.50 -3.73 -12.26
CA MET A 86 22.79 -3.90 -10.99
C MET A 86 21.60 -2.92 -10.87
N LEU A 87 21.79 -1.66 -11.24
CA LEU A 87 20.73 -0.67 -11.26
C LEU A 87 19.62 -1.01 -12.27
N THR A 88 20.01 -1.43 -13.47
CA THR A 88 19.08 -1.80 -14.55
C THR A 88 18.20 -2.97 -14.12
N TYR A 89 18.79 -4.03 -13.56
CA TYR A 89 18.02 -5.18 -13.10
C TYR A 89 17.10 -4.84 -11.92
N ALA A 90 17.52 -3.97 -11.00
CA ALA A 90 16.66 -3.49 -9.93
C ALA A 90 15.45 -2.71 -10.47
N LEU A 91 15.66 -1.83 -11.45
CA LEU A 91 14.57 -1.11 -12.13
C LEU A 91 13.64 -2.05 -12.88
N VAL A 92 14.19 -3.02 -13.61
CA VAL A 92 13.39 -4.04 -14.32
C VAL A 92 12.51 -4.83 -13.35
N ALA A 93 13.04 -5.23 -12.18
CA ALA A 93 12.25 -5.92 -11.17
C ALA A 93 11.06 -5.08 -10.68
N ILE A 94 11.27 -3.78 -10.43
CA ILE A 94 10.20 -2.85 -10.04
C ILE A 94 9.15 -2.74 -11.15
N VAL A 95 9.58 -2.54 -12.40
CA VAL A 95 8.68 -2.42 -13.55
C VAL A 95 7.86 -3.69 -13.73
N VAL A 96 8.50 -4.86 -13.72
CA VAL A 96 7.81 -6.15 -13.86
C VAL A 96 6.81 -6.37 -12.72
N GLY A 97 7.20 -6.06 -11.48
CA GLY A 97 6.29 -6.14 -10.33
C GLY A 97 5.08 -5.21 -10.47
N ALA A 98 5.29 -3.98 -10.95
CA ALA A 98 4.22 -3.01 -11.19
C ALA A 98 3.27 -3.46 -12.32
N LEU A 99 3.83 -4.03 -13.40
CA LEU A 99 3.04 -4.59 -14.51
C LEU A 99 2.14 -5.74 -14.06
N THR A 100 2.61 -6.61 -13.17
CA THR A 100 1.79 -7.69 -12.60
C THR A 100 0.52 -7.13 -11.94
N LYS A 101 0.64 -6.07 -11.12
CA LYS A 101 -0.54 -5.41 -10.52
C LYS A 101 -1.42 -4.73 -11.56
N GLY A 102 -0.83 -4.13 -12.58
CA GLY A 102 -1.58 -3.52 -13.70
C GLY A 102 -2.45 -4.54 -14.44
N ILE A 103 -1.89 -5.72 -14.75
CA ILE A 103 -2.63 -6.81 -15.41
C ILE A 103 -3.79 -7.31 -14.54
N ILE A 104 -3.54 -7.49 -13.24
CA ILE A 104 -4.60 -7.90 -12.29
C ILE A 104 -5.72 -6.85 -12.23
N ALA A 105 -5.37 -5.57 -12.19
CA ALA A 105 -6.34 -4.47 -12.16
C ALA A 105 -7.20 -4.46 -13.44
N ILE A 106 -6.60 -4.68 -14.62
CA ILE A 106 -7.34 -4.79 -15.88
C ILE A 106 -8.26 -6.01 -15.86
N ALA A 107 -7.79 -7.17 -15.39
CA ALA A 107 -8.62 -8.37 -15.28
C ALA A 107 -9.83 -8.15 -14.35
N GLN A 108 -9.61 -7.49 -13.21
CA GLN A 108 -10.69 -7.11 -12.28
C GLN A 108 -11.65 -6.10 -12.91
N ALA A 109 -11.15 -5.12 -13.66
CA ALA A 109 -11.99 -4.14 -14.34
C ALA A 109 -12.89 -4.78 -15.41
N ILE A 110 -12.37 -5.76 -16.16
CA ILE A 110 -13.16 -6.54 -17.13
C ILE A 110 -14.21 -7.40 -16.42
N ALA A 111 -13.84 -8.08 -15.34
CA ALA A 111 -14.77 -8.89 -14.55
C ALA A 111 -15.90 -8.02 -13.95
N ALA A 112 -15.57 -6.87 -13.35
CA ALA A 112 -16.54 -5.94 -12.79
C ALA A 112 -17.48 -5.33 -13.86
N GLY A 113 -16.98 -5.09 -15.07
CA GLY A 113 -17.80 -4.64 -16.20
C GLY A 113 -18.73 -5.72 -16.76
N SER A 114 -18.46 -7.01 -16.49
CA SER A 114 -19.23 -8.13 -17.02
C SER A 114 -20.46 -8.53 -16.17
N GLY A 115 -20.68 -7.90 -15.02
CA GLY A 115 -21.90 -8.09 -14.21
C GLY A 115 -22.09 -9.51 -13.65
N ILE A 116 -21.01 -10.29 -13.56
CA ILE A 116 -20.95 -11.59 -12.88
C ILE A 116 -20.24 -11.41 -11.54
#